data_AF-A0A2D4GX67-F1
#
_entry.id   AF-A0A2D4GX67-F1
#
_cell.length_a   1.000
_cell.length_b   1.000
_cell.length_c   1.000
_cell.angle_alpha   90.00
_cell.angle_beta   90.00
_cell.angle_gamma   90.00
#
_symmetry.space_group_name_H-M   'P 1'
#
loop_
_entity.id
_entity.type
_entity.pdbx_description
1 polymer ?
#
loop_
_entity_poly.entity_id
_entity_poly.type
_entity_poly.pdbx_seq_one_letter_code
_entity_poly.pdbx_strand_id
1 'polypeptide(L)'
;VKSTDPITLQYCCLSPSRNEFCLPTREQIDRHRIVLTTCMTSRDLGVPCGYFTHILIDEAAQMLECEALVPLSLASLRTLIVLAGDHMQKTPRLYSLHKDEQSADYTLLNRLFQHYKKEQHEVATKSR
;
A
#
# COMPACT_ATOMS: atom_id res chain seq x y z
N VAL A 1 -20.50 0.34 6.78
CA VAL A 1 -21.34 -0.64 6.07
C VAL A 1 -22.51 -0.01 5.33
N LYS A 2 -23.40 0.77 5.99
CA LYS A 2 -24.61 1.33 5.35
C LYS A 2 -24.36 2.28 4.17
N SER A 3 -23.20 2.94 4.10
CA SER A 3 -22.81 3.84 3.01
C SER A 3 -22.00 3.15 1.90
N THR A 4 -21.73 1.85 2.03
CA THR A 4 -20.92 1.08 1.08
C THR A 4 -21.84 0.45 0.04
N ASP A 5 -21.41 0.50 -1.22
CA ASP A 5 -22.15 -0.07 -2.35
C ASP A 5 -22.44 -1.58 -2.16
N PRO A 6 -23.64 -2.08 -2.52
CA PRO A 6 -24.01 -3.48 -2.33
C PRO A 6 -23.12 -4.50 -3.03
N ILE A 7 -22.52 -4.17 -4.18
CA ILE A 7 -21.59 -5.06 -4.88
C ILE A 7 -20.28 -5.15 -4.10
N THR A 8 -19.77 -3.99 -3.63
CA THR A 8 -18.54 -3.94 -2.83
C THR A 8 -18.68 -4.75 -1.54
N LEU A 9 -19.84 -4.68 -0.89
CA LEU A 9 -20.14 -5.45 0.34
C LEU A 9 -20.08 -6.97 0.15
N GLN A 10 -20.12 -7.50 -1.08
CA GLN A 10 -19.97 -8.94 -1.34
C GLN A 10 -18.52 -9.41 -1.15
N TYR A 11 -17.56 -8.49 -1.23
CA TYR A 11 -16.13 -8.78 -1.11
C TYR A 11 -15.53 -8.35 0.23
N CYS A 12 -16.34 -7.77 1.11
CA CYS A 12 -15.91 -7.36 2.44
C CYS A 12 -16.05 -8.48 3.47
N CYS A 13 -15.12 -8.57 4.41
CA CYS A 13 -15.31 -9.35 5.62
C CYS A 13 -16.27 -8.61 6.55
N LEU A 14 -17.43 -9.22 6.82
CA LEU A 14 -18.50 -8.64 7.62
C LEU A 14 -18.83 -9.52 8.82
N SER A 15 -19.32 -8.90 9.89
CA SER A 15 -19.88 -9.61 11.02
C SER A 15 -21.07 -10.50 10.59
N PRO A 16 -21.45 -11.53 11.37
CA PRO A 16 -22.63 -12.35 11.07
C PRO A 16 -23.92 -11.53 10.90
N SER A 17 -24.08 -10.47 11.68
CA SER A 17 -25.17 -9.49 11.58
C SER A 17 -25.04 -8.52 10.41
N ARG A 18 -23.95 -8.57 9.65
CA ARG A 18 -23.63 -7.72 8.48
C ARG A 18 -23.74 -6.22 8.76
N ASN A 19 -23.50 -5.80 9.98
CA ASN A 19 -23.56 -4.40 10.42
C ASN A 19 -22.16 -3.79 10.58
N GLU A 20 -21.11 -4.60 10.65
CA GLU A 20 -19.73 -4.20 10.93
C GLU A 20 -18.75 -4.86 9.96
N PHE A 21 -17.64 -4.17 9.69
CA PHE A 21 -16.50 -4.75 8.99
C PHE A 21 -15.62 -5.49 9.99
N CYS A 22 -15.08 -6.63 9.58
CA CYS A 22 -14.23 -7.47 10.41
C CYS A 22 -12.90 -7.74 9.70
N LEU A 23 -11.86 -8.06 10.48
CA LEU A 23 -10.64 -8.62 9.93
C LEU A 23 -10.93 -10.01 9.34
N PRO A 24 -10.27 -10.40 8.25
CA PRO A 24 -10.42 -11.73 7.69
C PRO A 24 -9.81 -12.79 8.61
N THR A 25 -10.40 -13.97 8.65
CA THR A 25 -9.76 -15.15 9.24
C THR A 25 -8.67 -15.68 8.32
N ARG A 26 -7.73 -16.48 8.85
CA ARG A 26 -6.69 -17.11 8.04
C ARG A 26 -7.27 -17.95 6.89
N GLU A 27 -8.34 -18.70 7.16
CA GLU A 27 -9.03 -19.49 6.15
C GLU A 27 -9.66 -18.63 5.05
N GLN A 28 -10.21 -17.46 5.39
CA GLN A 28 -10.70 -16.52 4.40
C GLN A 28 -9.55 -16.00 3.53
N ILE A 29 -8.42 -15.62 4.12
CA ILE A 29 -7.23 -15.19 3.37
C ILE A 29 -6.76 -16.30 2.42
N ASP A 30 -6.57 -17.53 2.92
CA ASP A 30 -6.05 -18.67 2.15
C ASP A 30 -6.94 -19.05 0.95
N ARG A 31 -8.25 -18.76 1.01
CA ARG A 31 -9.20 -19.03 -0.08
C ARG A 31 -9.20 -17.97 -1.18
N HIS A 32 -8.57 -16.81 -0.96
CA HIS A 32 -8.59 -15.70 -1.91
C HIS A 32 -7.20 -15.45 -2.51
N ARG A 33 -7.18 -15.22 -3.83
CA ARG A 33 -5.94 -14.91 -4.56
C ARG A 33 -5.50 -13.45 -4.40
N ILE A 34 -6.44 -12.57 -4.06
CA ILE A 34 -6.23 -11.13 -3.93
C ILE A 34 -6.85 -10.70 -2.60
N VAL A 35 -6.07 -9.99 -1.79
CA VAL A 35 -6.52 -9.40 -0.52
C VAL A 35 -6.35 -7.90 -0.64
N LEU A 36 -7.45 -7.16 -0.51
CA LEU A 36 -7.45 -5.70 -0.48
C LEU A 36 -7.51 -5.24 0.97
N THR A 37 -6.61 -4.35 1.34
CA THR A 37 -6.48 -3.83 2.70
C THR A 37 -5.86 -2.43 2.64
N THR A 38 -6.10 -1.61 3.65
CA THR A 38 -5.30 -0.39 3.82
C THR A 38 -3.88 -0.76 4.30
N CYS A 39 -2.90 0.10 4.03
CA CYS A 39 -1.52 -0.13 4.48
C CYS A 39 -1.45 -0.42 5.98
N MET A 40 -2.18 0.35 6.80
CA MET A 40 -2.16 0.18 8.25
C MET A 40 -2.81 -1.13 8.72
N THR A 41 -3.92 -1.56 8.10
CA THR A 41 -4.61 -2.81 8.46
C THR A 41 -3.89 -4.07 7.94
N SER A 42 -2.93 -3.93 7.03
CA SER A 42 -2.16 -5.06 6.49
C SER A 42 -1.38 -5.82 7.57
N ARG A 43 -0.91 -5.14 8.62
CA ARG A 43 -0.20 -5.76 9.75
C ARG A 43 -1.05 -6.76 10.52
N ASP A 44 -2.38 -6.60 10.48
CA ASP A 44 -3.34 -7.37 11.25
C ASP A 44 -3.84 -8.61 10.48
N LEU A 45 -3.27 -8.90 9.30
CA LEU A 45 -3.63 -10.07 8.49
C LEU A 45 -3.17 -11.41 9.11
N GLY A 46 -2.22 -11.39 10.05
CA GLY A 46 -1.77 -12.61 10.75
C GLY A 46 -1.13 -13.66 9.83
N VAL A 47 -0.56 -13.23 8.70
CA VAL A 47 0.15 -14.11 7.75
C VAL A 47 1.67 -13.97 7.93
N PRO A 48 2.45 -15.04 7.66
CA PRO A 48 3.90 -14.96 7.76
C PRO A 48 4.51 -14.06 6.68
N CYS A 49 5.72 -13.55 6.94
CA CYS A 49 6.56 -12.92 5.92
C CYS A 49 6.74 -13.85 4.71
N GLY A 50 6.64 -13.29 3.50
CA GLY A 50 6.73 -14.05 2.25
C GLY A 50 5.45 -14.81 1.87
N TYR A 51 4.36 -14.65 2.63
CA TYR A 51 3.06 -15.22 2.27
C TYR A 51 2.57 -14.70 0.91
N PHE A 52 2.73 -13.40 0.65
CA PHE A 52 2.38 -12.81 -0.63
C PHE A 52 3.56 -12.82 -1.59
N THR A 53 3.32 -13.33 -2.80
CA THR A 53 4.29 -13.24 -3.90
C THR A 53 4.39 -11.83 -4.47
N HIS A 54 3.31 -11.04 -4.34
CA HIS A 54 3.23 -9.66 -4.83
C HIS A 54 2.57 -8.77 -3.78
N ILE A 55 3.09 -7.57 -3.60
CA ILE A 55 2.48 -6.50 -2.78
C ILE A 55 2.40 -5.26 -3.65
N LEU A 56 1.17 -4.83 -3.93
CA LEU A 56 0.87 -3.62 -4.72
C LEU A 56 0.40 -2.54 -3.74
N ILE A 57 1.11 -1.43 -3.70
CA ILE A 57 0.75 -0.26 -2.92
C ILE A 57 0.30 0.83 -3.88
N ASP A 58 -0.99 1.07 -3.92
CA ASP A 58 -1.60 2.15 -4.70
C ASP A 58 -1.56 3.47 -3.91
N GLU A 59 -1.61 4.59 -4.63
CA GLU A 59 -1.52 5.95 -4.07
C GLU A 59 -0.31 6.16 -3.14
N ALA A 60 0.81 5.49 -3.44
CA ALA A 60 2.05 5.55 -2.67
C ALA A 60 2.65 6.98 -2.58
N ALA A 61 2.28 7.86 -3.51
CA ALA A 61 2.60 9.28 -3.49
C ALA A 61 1.87 10.07 -2.40
N GLN A 62 0.73 9.57 -1.92
CA GLN A 62 -0.13 10.25 -0.94
C GLN A 62 0.09 9.76 0.49
N MET A 63 1.00 8.79 0.70
CA MET A 63 1.26 8.17 2.01
C MET A 63 2.68 8.46 2.50
N LEU A 64 2.82 8.60 3.81
CA LEU A 64 4.14 8.73 4.42
C LEU A 64 4.93 7.42 4.24
N GLU A 65 6.25 7.52 4.22
CA GLU A 65 7.12 6.37 4.08
C GLU A 65 6.84 5.31 5.17
N CYS A 66 6.62 5.73 6.41
CA CYS A 66 6.29 4.80 7.50
C CYS A 66 5.00 4.00 7.25
N GLU A 67 4.00 4.60 6.59
CA GLU A 67 2.75 3.92 6.22
C GLU A 67 3.01 2.90 5.10
N ALA A 68 3.81 3.28 4.09
CA ALA A 68 4.20 2.39 3.00
C ALA A 68 5.03 1.19 3.50
N LEU A 69 5.81 1.35 4.56
CA LEU A 69 6.62 0.28 5.15
C LEU A 69 5.79 -0.81 5.85
N VAL A 70 4.57 -0.50 6.32
CA VAL A 70 3.72 -1.46 7.05
C VAL A 70 3.44 -2.72 6.23
N PRO A 71 2.87 -2.65 5.01
CA PRO A 71 2.66 -3.85 4.19
C PRO A 71 3.97 -4.50 3.76
N LEU A 72 5.07 -3.74 3.64
CA LEU A 72 6.39 -4.31 3.30
C LEU A 72 6.97 -5.19 4.40
N SER A 73 6.51 -5.10 5.64
CA SER A 73 6.86 -6.06 6.70
C SER A 73 6.43 -7.50 6.38
N LEU A 74 5.46 -7.68 5.47
CA LEU A 74 5.02 -8.98 4.97
C LEU A 74 5.86 -9.49 3.79
N ALA A 75 6.75 -8.66 3.23
CA ALA A 75 7.55 -9.01 2.07
C ALA A 75 8.75 -9.88 2.46
N SER A 76 9.09 -10.84 1.59
CA SER A 76 10.36 -11.56 1.61
C SER A 76 11.22 -11.12 0.41
N LEU A 77 12.46 -11.63 0.33
CA LEU A 77 13.33 -11.42 -0.85
C LEU A 77 12.75 -11.94 -2.17
N ARG A 78 11.71 -12.78 -2.12
CA ARG A 78 11.01 -13.31 -3.29
C ARG A 78 9.70 -12.59 -3.59
N THR A 79 9.32 -11.61 -2.77
CA THR A 79 8.09 -10.84 -2.94
C THR A 79 8.35 -9.67 -3.89
N LEU A 80 7.54 -9.57 -4.94
CA LEU A 80 7.57 -8.45 -5.87
C LEU A 80 6.76 -7.28 -5.32
N ILE A 81 7.42 -6.13 -5.18
CA ILE A 81 6.82 -4.91 -4.65
C ILE A 81 6.56 -3.95 -5.81
N VAL A 82 5.33 -3.45 -5.89
CA VAL A 82 4.95 -2.42 -6.84
C VAL A 82 4.42 -1.22 -6.06
N LEU A 83 5.04 -0.07 -6.25
CA LEU A 83 4.55 1.20 -5.74
C LEU A 83 3.97 2.00 -6.90
N ALA A 84 2.68 2.32 -6.83
CA ALA A 84 1.99 3.13 -7.82
C ALA A 84 1.47 4.41 -7.16
N GLY A 85 1.44 5.50 -7.91
CA GLY A 85 0.95 6.80 -7.45
C GLY A 85 1.56 7.95 -8.25
N ASP A 86 0.93 9.12 -8.14
CA ASP A 86 1.38 10.33 -8.82
C ASP A 86 1.88 11.37 -7.81
N HIS A 87 3.20 11.54 -7.76
CA HIS A 87 3.87 12.50 -6.88
C HIS A 87 3.61 13.97 -7.27
N MET A 88 2.98 14.22 -8.42
CA MET A 88 2.59 15.57 -8.88
C MET A 88 1.16 15.96 -8.47
N GLN A 89 0.40 15.05 -7.83
CA GLN A 89 -0.96 15.30 -7.36
C GLN A 89 -1.00 15.66 -5.86
N LYS A 90 -1.86 15.02 -5.07
CA LYS A 90 -1.97 15.27 -3.63
C LYS A 90 -0.83 14.58 -2.89
N THR A 91 -0.12 15.32 -2.06
CA THR A 91 0.90 14.78 -1.15
C THR A 91 0.31 14.49 0.23
N PRO A 92 0.95 13.63 1.05
CA PRO A 92 0.51 13.42 2.42
C PRO A 92 0.44 14.74 3.20
N ARG A 93 -0.52 14.82 4.12
CA ARG A 93 -0.67 15.98 5.01
C ARG A 93 0.36 15.88 6.14
N LEU A 94 1.39 16.71 6.09
CA LEU A 94 2.38 16.83 7.13
C LEU A 94 2.33 18.25 7.72
N TYR A 95 2.22 18.35 9.05
CA TYR A 95 1.98 19.62 9.75
C TYR A 95 3.27 20.29 10.25
N SER A 96 4.37 19.53 10.33
CA SER A 96 5.66 20.01 10.83
C SER A 96 6.71 19.81 9.74
N LEU A 97 6.81 20.80 8.86
CA LEU A 97 7.78 20.89 7.77
C LEU A 97 8.68 22.11 7.99
N HIS A 98 9.96 21.99 7.69
CA HIS A 98 10.84 23.15 7.58
C HIS A 98 10.51 23.92 6.29
N LYS A 99 10.95 25.17 6.20
CA LYS A 99 10.61 26.07 5.09
C LYS A 99 11.00 25.53 3.70
N ASP A 100 12.01 24.67 3.64
CA ASP A 100 12.58 24.15 2.39
C ASP A 100 12.14 22.69 2.10
N GLU A 101 11.30 22.09 2.94
CA GLU A 101 10.88 20.69 2.84
C GLU A 101 9.48 20.58 2.21
N GLN A 102 9.27 19.58 1.35
CA GLN A 102 7.95 19.27 0.78
C GLN A 102 7.44 17.94 1.35
N SER A 103 6.12 17.82 1.57
CA SER A 103 5.50 16.56 2.01
C SER A 103 5.87 15.36 1.12
N ALA A 104 6.06 15.58 -0.18
CA ALA A 104 6.46 14.54 -1.13
C ALA A 104 7.82 13.91 -0.79
N ASP A 105 8.72 14.66 -0.15
CA ASP A 105 10.07 14.20 0.25
C ASP A 105 10.01 13.10 1.32
N TYR A 106 8.87 12.95 1.99
CA TYR A 106 8.63 11.96 3.04
C TYR A 106 7.84 10.73 2.55
N THR A 107 7.71 10.56 1.24
CA THR A 107 7.06 9.40 0.63
C THR A 107 8.10 8.38 0.20
N LEU A 108 7.83 7.10 0.41
CA LEU A 108 8.72 6.02 -0.05
C LEU A 108 8.89 6.06 -1.58
N LEU A 109 7.80 6.37 -2.30
CA LEU A 109 7.78 6.46 -3.75
C LEU A 109 8.77 7.53 -4.25
N ASN A 110 8.70 8.76 -3.72
CA ASN A 110 9.61 9.82 -4.15
C ASN A 110 11.06 9.50 -3.77
N ARG A 111 11.31 8.97 -2.56
CA ARG A 111 12.66 8.60 -2.14
C ARG A 111 13.29 7.58 -3.09
N LEU A 112 12.55 6.52 -3.45
CA LEU A 112 13.02 5.51 -4.40
C LEU A 112 13.15 6.08 -5.81
N PHE A 113 12.22 6.93 -6.25
CA PHE A 113 12.31 7.61 -7.54
C PHE A 113 13.60 8.43 -7.66
N GLN A 114 13.93 9.27 -6.67
CA GLN A 114 15.17 10.04 -6.66
C GLN A 114 16.42 9.17 -6.56
N HIS A 115 16.35 8.03 -5.86
CA HIS A 115 17.44 7.07 -5.76
C HIS A 115 17.74 6.45 -7.12
N TYR A 116 16.75 5.84 -7.77
CA TYR A 116 16.92 5.17 -9.05
C TYR A 116 17.16 6.13 -10.22
N LYS A 117 16.70 7.39 -10.13
CA LYS A 117 17.01 8.42 -11.13
C LYS A 117 18.50 8.75 -11.19
N LYS A 118 19.24 8.57 -10.09
CA LYS A 118 20.70 8.73 -10.07
C LYS A 118 21.43 7.58 -10.74
N GLU A 119 20.78 6.43 -10.88
CA GLU A 119 21.31 5.26 -11.57
C GLU A 119 21.00 5.34 -13.08
N GLN A 120 21.96 5.01 -13.93
CA GLN A 120 21.71 4.88 -15.36
C GLN A 120 21.01 3.55 -15.63
N HIS A 121 19.68 3.60 -15.77
CA HIS A 121 18.88 2.43 -16.17
C HIS A 121 18.48 2.54 -17.64
N GLU A 122 18.98 1.62 -18.48
CA GLU A 122 18.66 1.56 -19.93
C GLU A 122 17.16 1.41 -20.22
N VAL A 123 16.42 0.79 -19.28
CA VAL A 123 14.97 0.62 -19.40
C VAL A 123 14.24 1.90 -19.04
N ALA A 124 14.69 2.60 -18.00
CA ALA A 124 14.08 3.86 -17.56
C ALA A 124 14.27 4.98 -18.59
N THR A 125 15.42 5.03 -19.28
CA THR A 125 15.67 6.02 -20.33
C THR A 125 14.77 5.86 -21.57
N LYS A 126 14.20 4.67 -21.77
CA LYS A 126 13.23 4.37 -22.83
C LYS A 126 11.78 4.62 -22.42
N SER A 127 11.53 4.90 -21.14
CA SER A 127 10.19 5.16 -20.61
C SER A 127 9.93 6.67 -20.64
N ARG A 128 9.28 7.14 -21.71
CA ARG A 128 8.78 8.51 -21.85
C ARG A 128 7.38 8.50 -22.44
#